data_AF-F3QPP5-F1
#
_entry.id   AF-F3QPP5-F1
#
_cell.length_a   1.000
_cell.length_b   1.000
_cell.length_c   1.000
_cell.angle_alpha   90.00
_cell.angle_beta   90.00
_cell.angle_gamma   90.00
#
_symmetry.space_group_name_H-M   'P 1'
#
loop_
_entity.id
_entity.type
_entity.pdbx_description
1 polymer ?
#
loop_
_entity_poly.entity_id
_entity_poly.type
_entity_poly.pdbx_seq_one_letter_code
_entity_poly.pdbx_strand_id
1 'polypeptide(L)' 'MERTEIDAVRRMPLADFLARLGHEPVRRSGNELWYLAPYRGERTSSFRVNVAKQLWYDFGLGKGGDIFT' A
#
# COMPACT_ATOMS: atom_id res chain seq x y z
N MET A 1 -0.98 -14.16 23.55
CA MET A 1 -1.57 -14.59 22.28
C MET A 1 -1.61 -13.46 21.24
N GLU A 2 -1.20 -12.22 21.56
CA GLU A 2 -1.26 -11.05 20.65
C GLU A 2 -0.12 -10.95 19.60
N ARG A 3 1.07 -11.52 19.85
CA ARG A 3 2.21 -11.43 18.91
C ARG A 3 1.89 -12.05 17.53
N THR A 4 1.09 -13.11 17.52
CA THR A 4 0.79 -13.87 16.30
C THR A 4 -0.04 -13.09 15.28
N GLU A 5 -0.90 -12.16 15.73
CA GLU A 5 -1.78 -11.39 14.86
C GLU A 5 -1.02 -10.26 14.14
N ILE A 6 -0.14 -9.55 14.86
CA ILE A 6 0.72 -8.52 14.27
C ILE A 6 1.67 -9.15 13.25
N ASP A 7 2.25 -10.31 13.56
CA ASP A 7 3.12 -11.04 12.64
C ASP A 7 2.38 -11.48 11.37
N ALA A 8 1.10 -11.85 11.49
CA ALA A 8 0.25 -12.19 10.34
C ALA A 8 0.03 -10.96 9.44
N VAL A 9 -0.25 -9.80 10.03
CA VAL A 9 -0.39 -8.54 9.28
C VAL A 9 0.93 -8.14 8.63
N ARG A 10 2.07 -8.29 9.32
CA ARG A 10 3.41 -7.97 8.77
C ARG A 10 3.74 -8.76 7.50
N ARG A 11 3.18 -9.97 7.36
CA ARG A 11 3.36 -10.86 6.20
C ARG A 11 2.30 -10.69 5.13
N MET A 12 1.25 -9.91 5.38
CA MET A 12 0.20 -9.65 4.40
C MET A 12 0.77 -8.78 3.28
N PRO A 13 0.56 -9.16 2.00
CA PRO A 13 0.92 -8.29 0.89
C PRO A 13 0.19 -6.96 0.98
N LEU A 14 0.91 -5.84 0.79
CA LEU A 14 0.30 -4.50 0.84
C LEU A 14 -0.88 -4.34 -0.14
N ALA A 15 -0.80 -4.99 -1.30
CA ALA A 15 -1.89 -5.00 -2.27
C ALA A 15 -3.15 -5.69 -1.71
N ASP A 16 -2.99 -6.83 -1.04
CA ASP A 16 -4.11 -7.55 -0.42
C ASP A 16 -4.71 -6.76 0.74
N PHE A 17 -3.86 -6.10 1.54
CA PHE A 17 -4.30 -5.20 2.60
C PHE A 17 -5.16 -4.06 2.05
N LEU A 18 -4.70 -3.39 0.99
CA LEU A 18 -5.45 -2.32 0.33
C LEU A 18 -6.76 -2.81 -0.30
N ALA A 19 -6.76 -3.98 -0.94
CA ALA A 19 -7.96 -4.57 -1.51
C ALA A 19 -9.01 -4.88 -0.43
N ARG A 20 -8.60 -5.37 0.75
CA ARG A 20 -9.51 -5.56 1.90
C ARG A 20 -10.11 -4.27 2.43
N LEU A 21 -9.43 -3.13 2.22
CA LEU A 21 -9.94 -1.80 2.54
C LEU A 21 -10.79 -1.21 1.40
N GLY A 22 -10.94 -1.91 0.27
CA GLY A 22 -11.71 -1.46 -0.89
C GLY A 22 -10.92 -0.56 -1.85
N HIS A 23 -9.59 -0.56 -1.76
CA HIS A 23 -8.73 0.22 -2.65
C HIS A 23 -8.13 -0.66 -3.74
N GLU A 24 -8.53 -0.41 -4.98
CA GLU A 24 -8.01 -1.09 -6.17
C GLU A 24 -6.94 -0.22 -6.87
N PRO A 25 -5.92 -0.83 -7.49
CA PRO A 25 -4.91 -0.08 -8.22
C PRO A 25 -5.52 0.54 -9.48
N VAL A 26 -5.25 1.82 -9.72
CA VAL A 26 -5.66 2.53 -10.94
C VAL A 26 -4.70 2.30 -12.11
N ARG A 27 -3.45 1.90 -11.83
CA ARG A 27 -2.44 1.61 -12.84
C ARG A 27 -1.43 0.59 -12.34
N ARG A 28 -0.92 -0.24 -13.25
CA ARG A 28 0.17 -1.20 -13.00
C ARG A 28 1.33 -0.98 -13.96
N SER A 29 2.56 -1.07 -13.46
CA SER A 29 3.79 -1.02 -14.26
C SER A 29 4.86 -1.92 -13.63
N GLY A 30 5.13 -3.08 -14.23
CA GLY A 30 6.03 -4.08 -13.65
C GLY A 30 5.57 -4.49 -12.24
N ASN A 31 6.45 -4.28 -11.25
CA ASN A 31 6.21 -4.55 -9.83
C ASN A 31 5.56 -3.38 -9.08
N GLU A 32 5.13 -2.33 -9.79
CA GLU A 32 4.52 -1.14 -9.20
C GLU A 32 3.02 -1.13 -9.45
N LEU A 33 2.26 -0.96 -8.37
CA LEU A 33 0.84 -0.67 -8.37
C LEU A 33 0.65 0.77 -7.92
N TRP A 34 -0.18 1.50 -8.66
CA TRP A 34 -0.48 2.90 -8.40
C TRP A 34 -1.94 3.02 -7.96
N TYR A 35 -2.16 3.78 -6.89
CA TYR A 35 -3.44 4.02 -6.25
C TYR A 35 -3.66 5.51 -6.09
N LEU A 36 -4.91 5.91 -5.96
CA LEU A 36 -5.24 7.16 -5.28
C LEU A 36 -4.85 7.00 -3.80
N ALA A 37 -4.26 8.03 -3.20
CA ALA A 37 -3.90 7.96 -1.79
C ALA A 37 -5.13 7.67 -0.92
N PRO A 38 -5.17 6.55 -0.17
CA PRO A 38 -6.40 6.02 0.42
C PRO A 38 -6.96 6.87 1.56
N TYR A 39 -6.18 7.83 2.06
CA TYR A 39 -6.48 8.68 3.21
C TYR A 39 -6.77 10.15 2.85
N ARG A 40 -6.88 10.50 1.56
CA ARG A 40 -7.26 11.85 1.12
C ARG A 40 -8.11 11.82 -0.15
N GLY A 41 -8.90 12.88 -0.36
CA GLY A 41 -9.65 13.07 -1.61
C GLY A 41 -8.72 13.46 -2.77
N GLU A 42 -8.12 12.47 -3.42
CA GLU A 42 -7.20 12.66 -4.54
C GLU A 42 -7.80 12.22 -5.87
N ARG A 43 -7.49 12.94 -6.96
CA ARG A 43 -7.97 12.62 -8.33
C ARG A 43 -6.89 12.01 -9.23
N THR A 44 -5.62 12.18 -8.87
CA THR A 44 -4.47 11.72 -9.65
C THR A 44 -3.63 10.82 -8.76
N SER A 45 -3.39 9.57 -9.17
CA SER A 45 -2.66 8.62 -8.33
C SER A 45 -1.25 9.10 -7.99
N SER A 46 -0.96 9.24 -6.71
CA SER A 46 0.40 9.48 -6.21
C SER A 46 0.89 8.40 -5.25
N PHE A 47 0.04 7.42 -4.88
CA PHE A 47 0.40 6.37 -3.93
C PHE A 47 0.86 5.13 -4.69
N ARG A 48 2.13 4.77 -4.53
CA ARG A 48 2.75 3.63 -5.23
C ARG A 48 3.07 2.53 -4.24
N VAL A 49 2.62 1.32 -4.52
CA VAL A 49 3.05 0.08 -3.85
C VAL A 49 3.99 -0.68 -4.76
N ASN A 50 5.18 -1.03 -4.26
CA ASN A 50 6.06 -1.99 -4.91
C ASN A 50 5.83 -3.39 -4.33
N VAL A 51 5.21 -4.28 -5.10
CA VAL A 51 4.81 -5.61 -4.62
C VAL A 51 5.99 -6.57 -4.41
N ALA A 52 7.13 -6.33 -5.05
CA ALA A 52 8.33 -7.14 -4.84
C ALA A 52 9.05 -6.75 -3.54
N LYS A 53 9.05 -5.45 -3.21
CA LYS A 53 9.71 -4.91 -2.01
C LYS A 53 8.79 -4.86 -0.79
N GLN A 54 7.48 -4.98 -0.98
CA GLN A 54 6.47 -4.77 0.07
C GLN A 54 6.60 -3.41 0.75
N LEU A 55 6.84 -2.37 -0.08
CA LEU A 55 6.96 -0.98 0.36
C LEU A 55 5.98 -0.11 -0.39
N TRP A 56 5.47 0.91 0.30
CA TRP A 56 4.69 1.98 -0.31
C TRP A 56 5.48 3.29 -0.32
N TYR A 57 5.11 4.17 -1.24
CA TYR A 57 5.58 5.55 -1.29
C TYR A 57 4.46 6.45 -1.81
N ASP A 58 4.17 7.53 -1.09
CA ASP A 58 3.27 8.59 -1.52
C ASP A 58 4.06 9.79 -2.04
N PHE A 59 3.98 10.01 -3.35
CA PHE A 59 4.63 11.12 -4.04
C PHE A 59 4.01 12.48 -3.70
N GLY A 60 2.76 12.54 -3.24
CA GLY A 60 2.10 13.78 -2.82
C GLY A 60 2.58 14.27 -1.45
N LEU A 61 3.06 13.38 -0.58
CA LEU A 61 3.58 13.73 0.76
C LEU A 61 5.09 13.53 0.92
N GLY A 62 5.75 12.87 -0.04
CA GLY A 62 7.18 12.52 0.06
C GLY A 62 7.48 11.47 1.14
N LYS A 63 6.49 10.65 1.50
CA LYS A 63 6.59 9.64 2.58
C LYS A 63 6.53 8.23 2.02
N GLY A 64 7.08 7.25 2.74
CA GLY A 64 6.99 5.84 2.38
C GLY A 64 7.36 4.94 3.55
N GLY A 65 7.08 3.65 3.39
CA GLY A 65 7.36 2.66 4.41
C GLY A 65 6.75 1.30 4.12
N ASP A 66 6.65 0.48 5.16
CA ASP A 66 5.97 -0.81 5.15
C ASP A 66 4.53 -0.68 5.67
N ILE A 67 3.87 -1.80 5.95
CA ILE A 67 2.50 -1.83 6.48
C ILE A 67 2.34 -1.21 7.89
N PHE A 68 3.43 -0.90 8.61
CA PHE A 68 3.41 -0.34 9.96
C PHE A 68 4.08 1.03 10.11
N THR A 69 4.54 1.64 9.01
CA THR A 69 5.14 2.98 8.99
C THR A 69 4.10 4.04 8.66
#